data_AF-A0A212KU75-F1
#
_entry.id   AF-A0A212KU75-F1
#
_cell.length_a   1.000
_cell.length_b   1.000
_cell.length_c   1.000
_cell.angle_alpha   90.00
_cell.angle_beta   90.00
_cell.angle_gamma   90.00
#
_symmetry.space_group_name_H-M   'P 1'
#
loop_
_entity.id
_entity.type
_entity.pdbx_description
1 polymer ?
#
loop_
_entity_poly.entity_id
_entity_poly.type
_entity_poly.pdbx_seq_one_letter_code
_entity_poly.pdbx_strand_id
1 'polypeptide(L)'
;MTVKELTPRTRIQQFYKKTLYHPLKKIEQSLQHLLLSTTKKIIPTFNSFKRFGIVHHWIHRQNFPNKQFYPKEQILRPLPKKVQNKALHPLFLREENVTIPEACIHTIKDGIITEKAAHISPRGELIYELSEEFTAEAPNQHSLFTYKKSRLPIIPKKIDGIVASLVASSHDNYYHWLFDVLPRFHLLQQSDFDVDYYYVSQKMG
;
A
#
# COMPACT_ATOMS: atom_id res chain seq x y z
N MET A 1 -42.46 30.42 -17.40
CA MET A 1 -41.60 29.95 -16.29
C MET A 1 -40.77 28.80 -16.83
N THR A 2 -39.55 29.07 -17.30
CA THR A 2 -38.79 28.12 -18.12
C THR A 2 -37.80 27.36 -17.24
N VAL A 3 -38.04 26.07 -17.03
CA VAL A 3 -37.12 25.18 -16.30
C VAL A 3 -35.90 24.95 -17.21
N LYS A 4 -34.76 25.55 -16.88
CA LYS A 4 -33.50 25.27 -17.56
C LYS A 4 -33.02 23.87 -17.17
N GLU A 5 -33.08 22.93 -18.11
CA GLU A 5 -32.46 21.62 -17.93
C GLU A 5 -30.94 21.77 -17.82
N LEU A 6 -30.39 21.29 -16.70
CA LEU A 6 -28.94 21.26 -16.48
C LEU A 6 -28.30 20.22 -17.41
N THR A 7 -27.24 20.64 -18.12
CA THR A 7 -26.47 19.75 -18.99
C THR A 7 -25.86 18.57 -18.20
N PRO A 8 -25.60 17.42 -18.84
CA PRO A 8 -24.99 16.26 -18.18
C PRO A 8 -23.70 16.59 -17.43
N ARG A 9 -22.87 17.50 -17.98
CA ARG A 9 -21.63 17.97 -17.36
C ARG A 9 -21.88 18.71 -16.04
N THR A 10 -22.94 19.53 -16.00
CA THR A 10 -23.31 20.28 -14.79
C THR A 10 -23.91 19.37 -13.71
N ARG A 11 -24.64 18.32 -14.10
CA ARG A 11 -25.15 17.29 -13.17
C ARG A 11 -24.02 16.49 -12.53
N ILE A 12 -23.03 16.09 -13.33
CA ILE A 12 -21.83 15.38 -12.85
C ILE A 12 -21.04 16.26 -11.88
N GLN A 13 -20.79 17.53 -12.23
CA GLN A 13 -20.08 18.47 -11.34
C GLN A 13 -20.83 18.73 -10.02
N GLN A 14 -22.17 18.82 -10.05
CA GLN A 14 -22.97 18.94 -8.84
C GLN A 14 -22.96 17.66 -8.00
N PHE A 15 -22.97 16.48 -8.64
CA PHE A 15 -22.82 15.20 -7.95
C PHE A 15 -21.46 15.06 -7.26
N TYR A 16 -20.36 15.42 -7.95
CA TYR A 16 -19.02 15.44 -7.34
C TYR A 16 -18.94 16.39 -6.14
N LYS A 17 -19.51 17.59 -6.25
CA LYS A 17 -19.55 18.57 -5.14
C LYS A 17 -20.38 18.11 -3.95
N LYS A 18 -21.48 17.38 -4.18
CA LYS A 18 -22.45 17.04 -3.12
C LYS A 18 -22.15 15.70 -2.44
N THR A 19 -21.61 14.73 -3.17
CA THR A 19 -21.48 13.34 -2.69
C THR A 19 -20.05 12.97 -2.30
N LEU A 20 -19.03 13.52 -2.99
CA LEU A 20 -17.62 13.13 -2.79
C LEU A 20 -16.80 14.21 -2.04
N TYR A 21 -17.19 15.48 -2.14
CA TYR A 21 -16.40 16.58 -1.56
C TYR A 21 -16.41 16.59 -0.02
N HIS A 22 -17.54 16.26 0.61
CA HIS A 22 -17.65 16.26 2.08
C HIS A 22 -16.84 15.14 2.76
N PRO A 23 -16.91 13.88 2.31
CA PRO A 23 -16.08 12.80 2.83
C PRO A 23 -14.58 13.05 2.63
N LEU A 24 -14.20 13.53 1.43
CA LEU A 24 -12.80 13.84 1.11
C LEU A 24 -12.25 14.96 1.98
N LYS A 25 -13.04 16.01 2.25
CA LYS A 25 -12.62 17.11 3.15
C LYS A 25 -12.46 16.65 4.60
N LYS A 26 -13.28 15.69 5.05
CA LYS A 26 -13.15 15.08 6.39
C LYS A 26 -11.92 14.19 6.49
N ILE A 27 -11.61 13.43 5.44
CA ILE A 27 -10.37 12.64 5.34
C ILE A 27 -9.16 13.57 5.28
N GLU A 28 -9.20 14.62 4.48
CA GLU A 28 -8.14 15.62 4.35
C GLU A 28 -7.88 16.34 5.68
N GLN A 29 -8.91 16.72 6.43
CA GLN A 29 -8.78 17.31 7.76
C GLN A 29 -8.18 16.33 8.78
N SER A 30 -8.60 15.06 8.77
CA SER A 30 -8.01 14.02 9.62
C SER A 30 -6.54 13.76 9.27
N LEU A 31 -6.19 13.76 7.99
CA LEU A 31 -4.82 13.59 7.51
C LEU A 31 -3.94 14.80 7.81
N GLN A 32 -4.46 16.03 7.68
CA GLN A 32 -3.75 17.26 8.04
C GLN A 32 -3.49 17.32 9.56
N HIS A 33 -4.49 16.97 10.38
CA HIS A 33 -4.30 16.88 11.83
C HIS A 33 -3.27 15.82 12.21
N LEU A 34 -3.27 14.66 11.53
CA LEU A 34 -2.30 13.58 11.75
C LEU A 34 -0.88 13.96 11.31
N LEU A 35 -0.73 14.61 10.15
CA LEU A 35 0.55 15.10 9.64
C LEU A 35 1.15 16.20 10.54
N LEU A 36 0.30 17.05 11.12
CA LEU A 36 0.72 18.10 12.04
C LEU A 36 1.02 17.57 13.46
N SER A 37 0.42 16.45 13.87
CA SER A 37 0.62 15.87 15.22
C SER A 37 1.77 14.87 15.32
N THR A 38 2.33 14.38 14.21
CA THR A 38 3.31 13.26 14.22
C THR A 38 4.70 13.59 13.69
N THR A 39 5.00 14.80 13.24
CA THR A 39 6.36 15.13 12.78
C THR A 39 7.27 15.54 13.93
N LYS A 40 7.68 14.60 14.78
CA LYS A 40 8.98 14.73 15.46
C LYS A 40 10.06 14.34 14.46
N LYS A 41 10.79 15.34 13.98
CA LYS A 41 11.95 15.17 13.09
C LYS A 41 13.08 14.53 13.92
N ILE A 42 13.25 13.21 13.84
CA ILE A 42 14.26 12.48 14.63
C ILE A 42 15.63 12.57 13.95
N ILE A 43 16.54 13.35 14.57
CA ILE A 43 17.99 13.41 14.27
C ILE A 43 18.66 12.15 14.84
N PRO A 44 19.51 11.43 14.07
CA PRO A 44 19.98 10.10 14.44
C PRO A 44 21.19 10.10 15.40
N THR A 45 21.17 9.18 16.36
CA THR A 45 22.36 8.71 17.11
C THR A 45 22.63 7.26 16.75
N PHE A 46 23.87 6.96 16.35
CA PHE A 46 24.30 5.66 15.83
C PHE A 46 24.91 4.79 16.93
N ASN A 47 24.55 3.50 16.95
CA ASN A 47 25.42 2.45 17.49
C ASN A 47 25.24 1.11 16.73
N SER A 48 26.40 0.48 16.52
CA SER A 48 26.77 -0.72 15.74
C SER A 48 25.72 -1.79 15.40
N PHE A 49 25.53 -2.07 14.10
CA PHE A 49 24.99 -3.34 13.57
C PHE A 49 25.89 -3.92 12.47
N LYS A 50 26.03 -5.26 12.46
CA LYS A 50 26.78 -6.03 11.45
C LYS A 50 26.10 -5.91 10.08
N ARG A 51 26.94 -5.84 9.02
CA ARG A 51 26.59 -5.61 7.61
C ARG A 51 25.39 -6.47 7.13
N PHE A 52 24.28 -5.82 6.74
CA PHE A 52 23.15 -6.42 6.01
C PHE A 52 23.50 -6.56 4.52
N GLY A 53 24.61 -7.25 4.25
CA GLY A 53 25.14 -7.45 2.91
C GLY A 53 24.30 -8.45 2.13
N ILE A 54 23.31 -7.94 1.40
CA ILE A 54 22.61 -8.55 0.27
C ILE A 54 21.48 -9.52 0.65
N VAL A 55 20.26 -9.18 0.21
CA VAL A 55 19.10 -10.07 0.20
C VAL A 55 19.33 -11.09 -0.91
N HIS A 56 19.51 -12.36 -0.56
CA HIS A 56 19.78 -13.45 -1.52
C HIS A 56 18.65 -14.48 -1.61
N HIS A 57 17.67 -14.36 -0.71
CA HIS A 57 16.59 -15.32 -0.56
C HIS A 57 15.29 -14.57 -0.26
N TRP A 58 14.17 -15.21 -0.56
CA TRP A 58 12.85 -14.74 -0.19
C TRP A 58 12.15 -15.79 0.66
N ILE A 59 11.21 -15.31 1.48
CA ILE A 59 10.32 -16.11 2.28
C ILE A 59 8.89 -15.60 2.08
N HIS A 60 7.93 -16.41 2.49
CA HIS A 60 6.53 -16.09 2.36
C HIS A 60 5.93 -15.52 3.65
N ARG A 61 4.93 -14.64 3.52
CA ARG A 61 4.30 -13.93 4.65
C ARG A 61 3.69 -14.84 5.72
N GLN A 62 3.33 -16.09 5.39
CA GLN A 62 2.73 -17.05 6.32
C GLN A 62 3.67 -17.45 7.46
N ASN A 63 4.98 -17.16 7.32
CA ASN A 63 5.97 -17.36 8.38
C ASN A 63 5.86 -16.34 9.53
N PHE A 64 4.98 -15.34 9.41
CA PHE A 64 4.80 -14.27 10.40
C PHE A 64 3.39 -14.30 11.00
N PRO A 65 3.26 -14.03 12.31
CA PRO A 65 1.95 -13.87 12.95
C PRO A 65 1.11 -12.85 12.20
N ASN A 66 -0.18 -13.15 12.02
CA ASN A 66 -1.12 -12.25 11.38
C ASN A 66 -2.43 -12.14 12.15
N LYS A 67 -3.07 -10.98 11.98
CA LYS A 67 -4.46 -10.73 12.39
C LYS A 67 -5.27 -10.46 11.14
N GLN A 68 -6.16 -11.38 10.79
CA GLN A 68 -7.06 -11.26 9.63
C GLN A 68 -8.28 -10.42 9.99
N PHE A 69 -8.71 -9.57 9.06
CA PHE A 69 -9.89 -8.71 9.20
C PHE A 69 -10.97 -9.06 8.17
N TYR A 70 -10.54 -9.35 6.94
CA TYR A 70 -11.45 -9.79 5.87
C TYR A 70 -10.95 -11.13 5.31
N PRO A 71 -11.86 -12.10 5.11
CA PRO A 71 -11.49 -13.39 4.55
C PRO A 71 -11.14 -13.26 3.08
N LYS A 72 -10.48 -14.30 2.56
CA LYS A 72 -10.37 -14.51 1.12
C LYS A 72 -11.77 -14.72 0.53
N GLU A 73 -12.05 -14.05 -0.57
CA GLU A 73 -13.36 -14.06 -1.23
C GLU A 73 -13.24 -14.43 -2.71
N GLN A 74 -14.24 -15.12 -3.23
CA GLN A 74 -14.43 -15.32 -4.66
C GLN A 74 -15.54 -14.41 -5.13
N ILE A 75 -15.24 -13.57 -6.12
CA ILE A 75 -16.19 -12.60 -6.66
C ILE A 75 -16.43 -12.92 -8.12
N LEU A 76 -17.72 -13.01 -8.47
CA LEU A 76 -18.18 -13.00 -9.84
C LEU A 76 -18.46 -11.55 -10.25
N ARG A 77 -17.62 -10.98 -11.12
CA ARG A 77 -17.81 -9.64 -11.66
C ARG A 77 -18.79 -9.70 -12.82
N PRO A 78 -19.86 -8.88 -12.83
CA PRO A 78 -20.78 -8.86 -13.96
C PRO A 78 -20.06 -8.38 -15.22
N LEU A 79 -20.21 -9.14 -16.31
CA LEU A 79 -19.66 -8.73 -17.60
C LEU A 79 -20.27 -7.39 -18.03
N PRO A 80 -19.45 -6.48 -18.62
CA PRO A 80 -19.97 -5.19 -19.04
C PRO A 80 -20.99 -5.37 -20.16
N LYS A 81 -21.94 -4.42 -20.24
CA LYS A 81 -22.90 -4.39 -21.36
C LYS A 81 -22.14 -4.18 -22.66
N LYS A 82 -22.47 -5.00 -23.68
CA LYS A 82 -21.92 -4.84 -25.03
C LYS A 82 -22.54 -3.63 -25.70
N VAL A 83 -21.71 -2.83 -26.37
CA VAL A 83 -22.19 -1.88 -27.37
C VAL A 83 -22.20 -2.61 -28.71
N GLN A 84 -23.39 -2.83 -29.27
CA GLN A 84 -23.60 -3.63 -30.50
C GLN A 84 -23.15 -5.10 -30.36
N ASN A 85 -23.03 -5.83 -31.48
CA ASN A 85 -22.55 -7.21 -31.55
C ASN A 85 -21.01 -7.33 -31.44
N LYS A 86 -20.34 -6.39 -30.78
CA LYS A 86 -18.88 -6.48 -30.58
C LYS A 86 -18.56 -7.50 -29.49
N ALA A 87 -17.50 -8.28 -29.72
CA ALA A 87 -16.96 -9.19 -28.73
C ALA A 87 -16.45 -8.42 -27.50
N LEU A 88 -16.55 -9.04 -26.32
CA LEU A 88 -15.98 -8.48 -25.10
C LEU A 88 -14.47 -8.54 -25.15
N HIS A 89 -13.82 -7.51 -24.59
CA HIS A 89 -12.38 -7.51 -24.44
C HIS A 89 -11.95 -8.69 -23.53
N PRO A 90 -10.91 -9.47 -23.87
CA PRO A 90 -10.51 -10.65 -23.10
C PRO A 90 -10.23 -10.39 -21.63
N LEU A 91 -9.80 -9.17 -21.26
CA LEU A 91 -9.59 -8.78 -19.87
C LEU A 91 -10.86 -8.94 -19.01
N PHE A 92 -12.04 -8.57 -19.53
CA PHE A 92 -13.30 -8.74 -18.80
C PHE A 92 -13.69 -10.21 -18.61
N LEU A 93 -13.31 -11.07 -19.55
CA LEU A 93 -13.55 -12.52 -19.43
C LEU A 93 -12.59 -13.14 -18.42
N ARG A 94 -11.32 -12.71 -18.41
CA ARG A 94 -10.32 -13.17 -17.43
C ARG A 94 -10.64 -12.73 -16.01
N GLU A 95 -11.25 -11.56 -15.85
CA GLU A 95 -11.63 -10.99 -14.56
C GLU A 95 -13.10 -11.23 -14.19
N GLU A 96 -13.80 -12.13 -14.88
CA GLU A 96 -15.16 -12.50 -14.50
C GLU A 96 -15.16 -13.22 -13.14
N ASN A 97 -14.22 -14.14 -12.94
CA ASN A 97 -14.03 -14.83 -11.66
C ASN A 97 -12.72 -14.38 -11.04
N VAL A 98 -12.80 -13.57 -9.99
CA VAL A 98 -11.62 -13.02 -9.30
C VAL A 98 -11.61 -13.49 -7.86
N THR A 99 -10.45 -14.01 -7.46
CA THR A 99 -10.14 -14.25 -6.05
C THR A 99 -9.58 -12.97 -5.44
N ILE A 100 -10.26 -12.42 -4.45
CA ILE A 100 -9.72 -11.38 -3.59
C ILE A 100 -9.01 -12.07 -2.41
N PRO A 101 -7.72 -11.79 -2.17
CA PRO A 101 -7.01 -12.38 -1.03
C PRO A 101 -7.56 -11.87 0.29
N GLU A 102 -7.27 -12.58 1.36
CA GLU A 102 -7.53 -12.12 2.71
C GLU A 102 -6.82 -10.78 3.00
N ALA A 103 -7.48 -9.93 3.77
CA ALA A 103 -6.88 -8.68 4.27
C ALA A 103 -6.51 -8.85 5.74
N CYS A 104 -5.22 -8.74 6.03
CA CYS A 104 -4.64 -8.99 7.33
C CYS A 104 -3.48 -8.04 7.63
N ILE A 105 -3.12 -7.94 8.91
CA ILE A 105 -1.91 -7.28 9.39
C ILE A 105 -0.91 -8.37 9.80
N HIS A 106 0.30 -8.30 9.26
CA HIS A 106 1.42 -9.15 9.71
C HIS A 106 2.32 -8.41 10.70
N THR A 107 2.74 -9.11 11.76
CA THR A 107 3.70 -8.58 12.74
C THR A 107 5.08 -9.17 12.49
N ILE A 108 6.07 -8.31 12.24
CA ILE A 108 7.45 -8.72 11.99
C ILE A 108 8.33 -8.08 13.07
N LYS A 109 8.74 -8.90 14.05
CA LYS A 109 9.69 -8.45 15.08
C LYS A 109 11.05 -8.21 14.44
N ASP A 110 11.69 -7.08 14.72
CA ASP A 110 13.02 -6.69 14.19
C ASP A 110 13.11 -6.68 12.65
N GLY A 111 11.98 -6.50 11.98
CA GLY A 111 11.90 -6.42 10.51
C GLY A 111 12.48 -5.10 9.97
N ILE A 112 12.83 -5.12 8.68
CA ILE A 112 13.37 -3.96 7.97
C ILE A 112 12.39 -3.56 6.88
N ILE A 113 12.14 -2.26 6.75
CA ILE A 113 11.36 -1.69 5.64
C ILE A 113 12.28 -0.76 4.85
N THR A 114 12.20 -0.82 3.53
CA THR A 114 12.99 0.02 2.63
C THR A 114 12.15 1.13 2.02
N GLU A 115 12.82 2.16 1.51
CA GLU A 115 12.19 3.27 0.77
C GLU A 115 11.40 2.81 -0.47
N LYS A 116 11.76 1.65 -1.02
CA LYS A 116 11.12 1.01 -2.18
C LYS A 116 9.96 0.11 -1.81
N ALA A 117 9.41 0.28 -0.61
CA ALA A 117 8.29 -0.52 -0.10
C ALA A 117 8.58 -2.02 0.04
N ALA A 118 9.85 -2.42 0.10
CA ALA A 118 10.20 -3.80 0.40
C ALA A 118 10.32 -4.04 1.90
N HIS A 119 9.84 -5.20 2.35
CA HIS A 119 9.85 -5.68 3.72
C HIS A 119 10.79 -6.88 3.79
N ILE A 120 11.73 -6.81 4.72
CA ILE A 120 12.82 -7.76 4.87
C ILE A 120 12.75 -8.35 6.28
N SER A 121 12.93 -9.66 6.37
CA SER A 121 12.98 -10.39 7.64
C SER A 121 14.18 -9.96 8.48
N PRO A 122 14.20 -10.24 9.79
CA PRO A 122 15.39 -10.00 10.63
C PRO A 122 16.65 -10.71 10.15
N ARG A 123 16.50 -11.78 9.36
CA ARG A 123 17.59 -12.56 8.79
C ARG A 123 18.07 -12.03 7.43
N GLY A 124 17.45 -10.97 6.92
CA GLY A 124 17.81 -10.38 5.63
C GLY A 124 17.13 -11.04 4.44
N GLU A 125 16.00 -11.72 4.62
CA GLU A 125 15.24 -12.37 3.54
C GLU A 125 14.11 -11.44 3.07
N LEU A 126 13.85 -11.38 1.76
CA LEU A 126 12.70 -10.64 1.23
C LEU A 126 11.39 -11.30 1.66
N ILE A 127 10.43 -10.56 2.19
CA ILE A 127 9.08 -11.05 2.42
C ILE A 127 8.24 -10.71 1.19
N TYR A 128 8.11 -11.66 0.27
CA TYR A 128 7.71 -11.40 -1.11
C TYR A 128 6.32 -10.77 -1.23
N GLU A 129 5.30 -11.35 -0.60
CA GLU A 129 3.91 -10.87 -0.72
C GLU A 129 3.66 -9.53 -0.05
N LEU A 130 4.59 -9.07 0.80
CA LEU A 130 4.52 -7.74 1.41
C LEU A 130 5.32 -6.71 0.59
N SER A 131 6.17 -7.17 -0.33
CA SER A 131 7.13 -6.40 -1.10
C SER A 131 6.84 -6.43 -2.60
N GLU A 132 5.56 -6.46 -2.99
CA GLU A 132 5.21 -6.60 -4.40
C GLU A 132 5.60 -5.37 -5.22
N GLU A 133 6.25 -5.59 -6.37
CA GLU A 133 6.67 -4.56 -7.32
C GLU A 133 5.96 -4.78 -8.66
N PHE A 134 5.42 -3.72 -9.27
CA PHE A 134 4.74 -3.82 -10.57
C PHE A 134 5.60 -4.39 -11.70
N THR A 135 6.93 -4.28 -11.57
CA THR A 135 7.89 -4.72 -12.58
C THR A 135 8.42 -6.14 -12.33
N ALA A 136 8.04 -6.80 -11.25
CA ALA A 136 8.51 -8.13 -10.89
C ALA A 136 7.36 -9.14 -10.97
N GLU A 137 7.43 -10.07 -11.92
CA GLU A 137 6.45 -11.16 -12.07
C GLU A 137 6.79 -12.36 -11.17
N ALA A 138 8.01 -12.41 -10.67
CA ALA A 138 8.51 -13.46 -9.79
C ALA A 138 9.44 -12.88 -8.70
N PRO A 139 9.59 -13.56 -7.54
CA PRO A 139 10.42 -13.08 -6.43
C PRO A 139 11.84 -12.73 -6.84
N ASN A 140 12.49 -13.57 -7.67
CA ASN A 140 13.87 -13.37 -8.13
C ASN A 140 14.05 -12.17 -9.07
N GLN A 141 12.96 -11.59 -9.58
CA GLN A 141 12.99 -10.36 -10.40
C GLN A 141 12.86 -9.10 -9.56
N HIS A 142 12.53 -9.22 -8.27
CA HIS A 142 12.39 -8.08 -7.37
C HIS A 142 13.67 -7.24 -7.38
N SER A 143 13.50 -5.93 -7.37
CA SER A 143 14.59 -5.01 -7.65
C SER A 143 15.75 -5.14 -6.66
N LEU A 144 15.48 -5.54 -5.41
CA LEU A 144 16.50 -5.87 -4.40
C LEU A 144 17.50 -6.97 -4.83
N PHE A 145 17.11 -7.89 -5.70
CA PHE A 145 17.99 -8.94 -6.23
C PHE A 145 18.75 -8.50 -7.48
N THR A 146 18.21 -7.54 -8.23
CA THR A 146 18.76 -7.09 -9.52
C THR A 146 19.62 -5.83 -9.39
N TYR A 147 19.43 -5.02 -8.34
CA TYR A 147 20.26 -3.85 -8.07
C TYR A 147 21.69 -4.29 -7.69
N LYS A 148 22.68 -3.77 -8.44
CA LYS A 148 24.09 -3.85 -8.05
C LYS A 148 24.24 -3.36 -6.61
N LYS A 149 25.01 -4.11 -5.81
CA LYS A 149 25.26 -4.08 -4.34
C LYS A 149 25.36 -2.71 -3.59
N SER A 150 25.22 -1.55 -4.25
CA SER A 150 25.59 -0.24 -3.72
C SER A 150 24.44 0.67 -3.24
N ARG A 151 23.17 0.24 -3.25
CA ARG A 151 22.03 1.14 -2.97
C ARG A 151 21.14 0.80 -1.78
N LEU A 152 21.35 -0.34 -1.12
CA LEU A 152 20.72 -0.54 0.19
C LEU A 152 21.62 0.08 1.25
N PRO A 153 21.08 0.89 2.18
CA PRO A 153 21.89 1.38 3.29
C PRO A 153 22.51 0.17 3.99
N ILE A 154 23.85 0.20 4.11
CA ILE A 154 24.64 -0.91 4.69
C ILE A 154 24.16 -1.25 6.10
N ILE A 155 23.47 -0.31 6.76
CA ILE A 155 22.93 -0.39 8.11
C ILE A 155 21.53 0.27 8.13
N PRO A 156 20.46 -0.45 8.48
CA PRO A 156 19.13 0.13 8.66
C PRO A 156 19.10 1.07 9.88
N LYS A 157 18.29 2.12 9.84
CA LYS A 157 18.02 2.97 11.01
C LYS A 157 17.14 2.20 11.98
N LYS A 158 17.61 1.97 13.20
CA LYS A 158 16.79 1.40 14.26
C LYS A 158 15.75 2.42 14.73
N ILE A 159 14.52 1.96 14.89
CA ILE A 159 13.42 2.69 15.50
C ILE A 159 12.96 1.85 16.69
N ASP A 160 12.92 2.45 17.88
CA ASP A 160 12.37 1.79 19.06
C ASP A 160 10.87 2.04 19.12
N GLY A 161 10.07 0.98 18.97
CA GLY A 161 8.60 1.03 18.97
C GLY A 161 7.98 0.19 17.85
N ILE A 162 6.64 0.15 17.83
CA ILE A 162 5.83 -0.48 16.80
C ILE A 162 5.71 0.47 15.61
N VAL A 163 6.21 0.04 14.46
CA VAL A 163 6.13 0.79 13.21
C VAL A 163 5.09 0.15 12.29
N ALA A 164 4.01 0.87 11.99
CA ALA A 164 3.05 0.48 10.97
C ALA A 164 3.57 0.83 9.58
N SER A 165 3.72 -0.19 8.74
CA SER A 165 4.19 -0.03 7.36
C SER A 165 3.03 0.29 6.42
N LEU A 166 2.98 1.53 5.92
CA LEU A 166 1.99 1.99 4.95
C LEU A 166 2.55 2.09 3.53
N VAL A 167 3.79 1.65 3.30
CA VAL A 167 4.47 1.80 2.02
C VAL A 167 3.98 0.83 0.96
N ALA A 168 3.65 1.35 -0.20
CA ALA A 168 3.33 0.59 -1.40
C ALA A 168 4.27 0.96 -2.54
N SER A 169 4.40 0.06 -3.51
CA SER A 169 5.05 0.40 -4.78
C SER A 169 4.30 1.57 -5.43
N SER A 170 5.02 2.53 -6.00
CA SER A 170 4.43 3.73 -6.63
C SER A 170 3.51 4.56 -5.72
N HIS A 171 3.74 4.56 -4.39
CA HIS A 171 2.94 5.31 -3.40
C HIS A 171 2.88 6.83 -3.64
N ASP A 172 3.76 7.39 -4.48
CA ASP A 172 3.74 8.79 -4.88
C ASP A 172 2.66 9.11 -5.94
N ASN A 173 2.01 8.08 -6.48
CA ASN A 173 0.86 8.18 -7.36
C ASN A 173 -0.44 8.23 -6.54
N TYR A 174 -1.30 9.20 -6.84
CA TYR A 174 -2.60 9.36 -6.18
C TYR A 174 -3.46 8.08 -6.21
N TYR A 175 -3.45 7.35 -7.33
CA TYR A 175 -4.18 6.09 -7.46
C TYR A 175 -3.68 5.05 -6.46
N HIS A 176 -2.36 4.82 -6.40
CA HIS A 176 -1.77 3.86 -5.45
C HIS A 176 -1.93 4.31 -4.00
N TRP A 177 -1.90 5.62 -3.75
CA TRP A 177 -2.22 6.14 -2.43
C TRP A 177 -3.66 5.81 -2.02
N LEU A 178 -4.63 6.02 -2.91
CA LEU A 178 -6.04 5.75 -2.64
C LEU A 178 -6.37 4.27 -2.51
N PHE A 179 -5.81 3.42 -3.38
CA PHE A 179 -6.19 2.01 -3.48
C PHE A 179 -5.25 1.05 -2.73
N ASP A 180 -4.01 1.44 -2.42
CA ASP A 180 -3.06 0.57 -1.72
C ASP A 180 -2.77 1.06 -0.30
N VAL A 181 -2.63 2.37 -0.08
CA VAL A 181 -2.25 2.93 1.23
C VAL A 181 -3.46 3.12 2.14
N LEU A 182 -4.55 3.72 1.63
CA LEU A 182 -5.73 4.00 2.45
C LEU A 182 -6.38 2.73 3.04
N PRO A 183 -6.51 1.60 2.31
CA PRO A 183 -7.05 0.37 2.91
C PRO A 183 -6.18 -0.19 4.04
N ARG A 184 -4.85 -0.06 3.95
CA ARG A 184 -3.93 -0.48 5.04
C ARG A 184 -4.15 0.37 6.29
N PHE A 185 -4.34 1.67 6.12
CA PHE A 185 -4.68 2.57 7.23
C PHE A 185 -6.01 2.16 7.89
N HIS A 186 -7.02 1.83 7.08
CA HIS A 186 -8.29 1.30 7.61
C HIS A 186 -8.09 0.02 8.44
N LEU A 187 -7.30 -0.96 7.96
CA LEU A 187 -7.00 -2.17 8.74
C LEU A 187 -6.35 -1.83 10.09
N LEU A 188 -5.42 -0.88 10.11
CA LEU A 188 -4.77 -0.44 11.36
C LEU A 188 -5.78 0.22 12.32
N GLN A 189 -6.71 1.03 11.81
CA GLN A 189 -7.78 1.62 12.62
C GLN A 189 -8.75 0.59 13.21
N GLN A 190 -8.93 -0.55 12.53
CA GLN A 190 -9.72 -1.68 13.05
C GLN A 190 -8.92 -2.55 14.02
N SER A 191 -7.61 -2.37 14.08
CA SER A 191 -6.72 -3.16 14.93
C SER A 191 -6.64 -2.59 16.35
N ASP A 192 -6.16 -3.43 17.26
CA ASP A 192 -5.80 -3.12 18.64
C ASP A 192 -4.29 -2.86 18.80
N PHE A 193 -3.56 -2.70 17.68
CA PHE A 193 -2.14 -2.36 17.73
C PHE A 193 -1.95 -0.91 18.15
N ASP A 194 -1.20 -0.71 19.24
CA ASP A 194 -0.75 0.61 19.66
C ASP A 194 0.48 1.00 18.81
N VAL A 195 0.24 1.73 17.73
CA VAL A 195 1.26 2.09 16.75
C VAL A 195 1.98 3.35 17.19
N ASP A 196 3.28 3.24 17.46
CA ASP A 196 4.13 4.39 17.80
C ASP A 196 4.44 5.25 16.57
N TYR A 197 4.65 4.63 15.41
CA TYR A 197 5.07 5.31 14.18
C TYR A 197 4.40 4.76 12.93
N TYR A 198 4.12 5.63 11.98
CA TYR A 198 3.72 5.25 10.62
C TYR A 198 4.89 5.47 9.67
N TYR A 199 5.30 4.42 8.96
CA TYR A 199 6.25 4.55 7.87
C TYR A 199 5.51 4.74 6.55
N VAL A 200 5.63 5.94 5.99
CA VAL A 200 5.18 6.32 4.66
C VAL A 200 6.41 6.75 3.88
N SER A 201 6.60 6.22 2.68
CA SER A 201 7.73 6.60 1.85
C SER A 201 7.46 7.99 1.28
N GLN A 202 8.49 8.81 1.27
CA GLN A 202 8.44 10.14 0.67
C GLN A 202 9.06 10.04 -0.71
N LYS A 203 8.44 10.71 -1.68
CA LYS A 203 9.09 10.93 -2.98
C LYS A 203 10.41 11.65 -2.73
N MET A 204 11.54 11.00 -3.04
CA MET A 204 12.78 11.74 -3.22
C MET A 204 12.58 12.62 -4.47
N GLY A 205 12.55 13.93 -4.24
CA GLY A 205 12.64 14.93 -5.31
C GLY A 205 14.00 14.90 -5.99
#